data_AF-A0A0B1SZQ2-F1
#
_entry.id   AF-A0A0B1SZQ2-F1
#
_cell.length_a   1.000
_cell.length_b   1.000
_cell.length_c   1.000
_cell.angle_alpha   90.00
_cell.angle_beta   90.00
_cell.angle_gamma   90.00
#
_symmetry.space_group_name_H-M   'P 1'
#
loop_
_entity.id
_entity.type
_entity.pdbx_description
1 polymer ?
#
loop_
_entity_poly.entity_id
_entity_poly.type
_entity_poly.pdbx_seq_one_letter_code
_entity_poly.pdbx_strand_id
1 'polypeptide(L)' 'MAWETSYRLGCAVQYCSDMTYAVCQYGPAGNYINSLTYPIGDPFPSNGGCPGSYPCSVAEGLCNVV' A
#
# COMPACT_ATOMS: atom_id res chain seq x y z
N MET A 1 4.77 3.01 1.01
CA MET A 1 3.63 3.95 0.98
C MET A 1 2.74 3.71 -0.23
N ALA A 2 3.22 3.89 -1.48
CA ALA A 2 2.40 3.70 -2.68
C ALA A 2 2.57 2.34 -3.39
N TRP A 3 3.31 1.41 -2.79
CA TRP A 3 3.59 0.10 -3.40
C TRP A 3 2.30 -0.73 -3.37
N GLU A 4 1.74 -1.08 -4.54
CA GLU A 4 0.36 -1.61 -4.62
C GLU A 4 0.14 -2.87 -3.78
N THR A 5 1.18 -3.70 -3.65
CA THR A 5 1.11 -4.98 -2.95
C THR A 5 1.45 -4.86 -1.47
N SER A 6 1.82 -3.68 -0.97
CA SER A 6 2.04 -3.41 0.46
C SER A 6 0.75 -2.92 1.12
N TYR A 7 0.01 -3.82 1.76
CA TYR A 7 -1.32 -3.55 2.33
C TYR A 7 -1.38 -3.61 3.87
N ARG A 8 -0.29 -3.98 4.55
CA ARG A 8 -0.16 -3.99 6.01
C ARG A 8 0.75 -2.84 6.43
N LEU A 9 0.28 -2.03 7.37
CA LEU A 9 1.00 -0.89 7.91
C LEU A 9 1.06 -0.99 9.43
N GLY A 10 2.25 -0.84 10.00
CA GLY A 10 2.45 -0.67 11.44
C GLY A 10 3.41 0.48 11.68
N CYS A 11 3.04 1.42 12.53
CA CYS A 11 3.86 2.59 12.86
C CYS A 11 4.09 2.70 14.36
N ALA A 12 5.22 3.28 14.74
CA ALA A 12 5.58 3.59 16.11
C ALA A 12 6.26 4.96 16.16
N VAL A 13 6.06 5.66 17.28
CA VAL A 13 6.71 6.93 17.57
C VAL A 13 7.41 6.78 18.92
N GLN A 14 8.70 7.07 18.96
CA GLN A 14 9.52 7.04 20.16
C GLN A 14 10.15 8.40 20.39
N TYR A 15 10.04 8.92 21.61
CA TYR A 15 10.79 10.10 22.03
C TYR A 15 12.17 9.65 22.53
N CYS A 16 13.22 10.10 21.86
CA CYS A 16 14.62 9.95 22.26
C CYS A 16 15.10 11.22 22.97
N SER A 17 16.30 11.20 23.55
CA SER A 17 16.85 12.35 24.30
C SER A 17 17.04 13.62 23.46
N ASP A 18 17.24 13.47 22.15
CA ASP A 18 17.61 14.52 21.21
C ASP A 18 16.61 14.69 20.05
N MET A 19 15.74 13.71 19.82
CA MET A 19 14.80 13.73 18.71
C MET A 19 13.52 12.93 18.98
N THR A 20 12.50 13.18 18.17
CA THR A 20 11.35 12.28 18.04
C THR A 20 11.60 11.36 16.85
N TYR A 21 11.61 10.05 17.08
CA TYR A 21 11.85 9.04 16.06
C TYR A 21 10.55 8.34 15.68
N ALA A 22 10.08 8.55 14.45
CA ALA A 22 8.88 7.93 13.91
C ALA A 22 9.27 6.89 12.86
N VAL A 23 8.78 5.67 12.99
CA VAL A 23 9.07 4.56 12.08
C VAL A 23 7.77 3.88 11.68
N CYS A 24 7.63 3.61 10.38
CA CYS A 24 6.58 2.74 9.86
C CYS A 24 7.19 1.57 9.10
N GLN A 25 6.62 0.38 9.32
CA GLN A 25 6.91 -0.83 8.57
C GLN A 25 5.73 -1.14 7.65
N TYR A 26 6.06 -1.62 6.45
CA TYR A 26 5.11 -1.91 5.38
C TYR A 26 5.26 -3.37 4.95
N GLY A 27 4.15 -4.09 4.81
CA GLY A 27 4.14 -5.50 4.46
C GLY A 27 3.01 -5.87 3.48
N PRO A 28 3.20 -6.82 2.56
CA PRO A 28 4.47 -7.35 2.03
C PRO A 28 5.49 -6.27 1.63
N ALA A 29 6.75 -6.66 1.55
CA ALA A 29 7.84 -5.76 1.17
C ALA A 29 7.65 -5.24 -0.26
N GLY A 30 8.14 -4.03 -0.50
CA GLY A 30 8.17 -3.38 -1.81
C GLY A 30 9.54 -2.80 -2.09
N ASN A 31 9.58 -1.70 -2.84
CA ASN A 31 10.80 -0.99 -3.22
C ASN A 31 11.82 -1.89 -3.95
N TYR A 32 11.32 -2.82 -4.76
CA TYR A 32 12.16 -3.69 -5.57
C TYR A 32 12.76 -2.91 -6.75
N ILE A 33 14.09 -2.99 -6.90
CA ILE A 33 14.82 -2.32 -7.97
C ILE A 33 14.32 -2.84 -9.33
N ASN A 34 14.17 -1.93 -10.29
CA ASN A 34 13.67 -2.22 -11.64
C ASN A 34 12.27 -2.84 -11.68
N SER A 35 11.45 -2.63 -10.64
CA SER A 35 10.04 -3.02 -10.60
C SER A 35 9.15 -1.79 -10.60
N LEU A 36 7.95 -1.93 -11.18
CA LEU A 36 6.93 -0.89 -11.06
C LEU A 36 6.37 -0.89 -9.64
N THR A 37 6.22 0.30 -9.06
CA THR A 37 5.56 0.51 -7.76
C THR A 37 4.09 0.08 -7.80
N TYR A 38 3.44 0.31 -8.95
CA TYR A 38 2.09 -0.11 -9.30
C TYR A 38 1.95 -0.17 -10.83
N PRO A 39 1.06 -0.99 -11.39
CA PRO A 39 0.71 -1.03 -12.81
C PRO A 39 0.10 0.30 -13.26
N ILE A 40 0.45 0.72 -14.47
CA ILE A 40 -0.10 1.95 -15.07
C ILE A 40 -1.41 1.58 -15.78
N GLY A 41 -2.50 2.27 -15.43
CA GLY A 41 -3.80 2.10 -16.09
C GLY A 41 -4.94 2.71 -15.30
N ASP A 42 -6.16 2.54 -15.81
CA ASP A 42 -7.37 2.87 -15.06
C ASP A 42 -7.48 1.96 -13.83
N PRO A 43 -7.80 2.50 -12.63
CA PRO A 43 -7.85 1.71 -11.40
C PRO A 43 -8.91 0.60 -11.46
N PHE A 44 -10.01 0.81 -12.22
CA PHE A 44 -11.06 -0.19 -12.42
C PHE A 44 -11.65 -0.14 -13.84
N PRO A 45 -10.97 -0.74 -14.84
CA PRO A 45 -11.47 -0.74 -16.21
C PRO A 45 -12.77 -1.56 -16.37
N SER A 46 -13.10 -2.45 -15.42
CA SER A 46 -14.21 -3.41 -15.53
C SER A 46 -14.80 -3.92 -14.20
N ASN A 47 -14.89 -3.10 -13.13
CA ASN A 47 -15.40 -3.51 -11.80
C ASN A 47 -14.73 -4.78 -11.19
N GLY A 48 -13.57 -5.18 -11.72
CA GLY A 48 -12.83 -6.40 -11.35
C GLY A 48 -11.32 -6.18 -11.38
N GLY A 49 -10.86 -4.98 -11.03
CA GLY A 49 -9.44 -4.61 -11.06
C GLY A 49 -8.61 -5.08 -9.86
N CYS A 50 -9.27 -5.61 -8.82
CA CYS A 50 -8.58 -6.12 -7.64
C CYS A 50 -8.18 -7.59 -7.81
N PRO A 51 -6.97 -7.98 -7.36
CA PRO A 51 -6.57 -9.38 -7.40
C PRO A 51 -7.49 -10.24 -6.51
N GLY A 52 -7.90 -11.42 -6.99
CA GLY A 52 -8.73 -12.36 -6.23
C GLY A 52 -10.16 -11.88 -6.01
N SER A 53 -10.67 -12.04 -4.80
CA SER A 53 -12.05 -11.67 -4.40
C SER A 53 -12.11 -10.42 -3.52
N TYR A 54 -11.06 -9.58 -3.55
CA TYR A 54 -11.04 -8.36 -2.75
C TYR A 54 -12.07 -7.35 -3.25
N PRO A 55 -12.90 -6.78 -2.35
CA PRO A 55 -13.82 -5.73 -2.73
C PRO A 55 -13.08 -4.49 -3.24
N CYS A 56 -13.68 -3.88 -4.26
CA CYS A 56 -13.19 -2.67 -4.92
C CYS A 56 -13.95 -1.45 -4.38
N SER A 57 -13.21 -0.42 -3.98
CA SER A 57 -13.75 0.91 -3.70
C SER A 57 -13.57 1.79 -4.95
N VAL A 58 -14.58 1.79 -5.84
CA VAL A 58 -14.50 2.51 -7.13
C VAL A 58 -14.32 4.01 -6.94
N ALA A 59 -14.97 4.59 -5.94
CA ALA A 59 -14.88 6.02 -5.63
C ALA A 59 -13.48 6.43 -5.15
N GLU A 60 -12.75 5.51 -4.53
CA GLU A 60 -11.43 5.78 -3.93
C GLU A 60 -10.28 5.25 -4.80
N GLY A 61 -10.55 4.38 -5.77
CA GLY A 61 -9.50 3.76 -6.58
C GLY A 61 -8.72 2.67 -5.83
N LEU A 62 -9.29 2.06 -4.78
CA LEU A 62 -8.57 1.17 -3.86
C LEU A 62 -9.17 -0.23 -3.77
N CYS A 63 -8.30 -1.23 -3.58
CA CYS A 63 -8.66 -2.60 -3.27
C CYS A 63 -8.61 -2.85 -1.77
N ASN A 64 -9.73 -3.28 -1.20
CA ASN A 64 -9.84 -3.56 0.22
C ASN A 64 -9.45 -5.00 0.51
N VAL A 65 -8.27 -5.19 1.10
CA VAL A 65 -7.79 -6.50 1.54
C VAL A 65 -8.51 -6.87 2.84
N VAL A 66 -9.39 -7.88 2.77
CA VAL A 66 -10.13 -8.45 3.91
C VAL A 66 -9.41 -9.66 4.50
#